data_AF-A0A8T6QIZ2-F1
#
_entry.id   AF-A0A8T6QIZ2-F1
#
_cell.length_a   1.000
_cell.length_b   1.000
_cell.length_c   1.000
_cell.angle_alpha   90.00
_cell.angle_beta   90.00
_cell.angle_gamma   90.00
#
_symmetry.space_group_name_H-M   'P 1'
#
loop_
_entity.id
_entity.type
_entity.pdbx_description
1 polymer ?
#
loop_
_entity_poly.entity_id
_entity_poly.type
_entity_poly.pdbx_seq_one_letter_code
_entity_poly.pdbx_strand_id
1 'polypeptide(L)'
;GRRIGPYVEQTYLQLLEQRYLPSLFNGLVKAMNAAPPESEEKLAVLRVMRMLEDKSGRNNEVVKQYMAKRWSEKFHGQRDIQAQLMSHLDYALAHTDWHAERQAGDGDAISRWTPYDKPVVSAQKELSKLPVYQRVYQSLKTRALGVLPADLNLREQVGPTFGQG
;
A
#
# COMPACT_ATOMS: atom_id res chain seq x y z
N GLY A 1 -8.98 -33.01 -2.18
CA GLY A 1 -7.94 -32.01 -1.85
C GLY A 1 -6.93 -31.96 -2.97
N ARG A 2 -6.91 -30.87 -3.76
CA ARG A 2 -5.98 -30.72 -4.88
C ARG A 2 -4.71 -30.08 -4.33
N ARG A 3 -3.65 -30.87 -4.13
CA ARG A 3 -2.31 -30.32 -3.89
C ARG A 3 -1.94 -29.55 -5.14
N ILE A 4 -2.07 -28.22 -5.09
CA ILE A 4 -1.49 -27.35 -6.11
C ILE A 4 0.03 -27.55 -5.97
N GLY A 5 0.64 -28.10 -7.02
CA GLY A 5 2.06 -28.45 -6.98
C GLY A 5 2.96 -27.20 -7.00
N PRO A 6 4.21 -27.31 -6.51
CA PRO A 6 5.15 -26.19 -6.36
C PRO A 6 5.41 -25.42 -7.68
N TYR A 7 5.27 -26.10 -8.82
CA TYR A 7 5.45 -25.47 -10.14
C TYR A 7 4.35 -24.44 -10.48
N VAL A 8 3.09 -24.70 -10.13
CA VAL A 8 1.98 -23.77 -10.40
C VAL A 8 2.12 -22.52 -9.54
N GLU A 9 2.57 -22.70 -8.31
CA GLU A 9 2.84 -21.63 -7.35
C GLU A 9 3.98 -20.71 -7.85
N GLN A 10 5.06 -21.30 -8.36
CA GLN A 10 6.20 -20.55 -8.89
C GLN A 10 5.84 -19.74 -10.15
N THR A 11 5.10 -20.34 -11.09
CA THR A 11 4.65 -19.60 -12.29
C THR A 11 3.71 -18.45 -11.93
N TYR A 12 2.83 -18.65 -10.95
CA TYR A 12 1.93 -17.60 -10.49
C TYR A 12 2.69 -16.45 -9.81
N LEU A 13 3.67 -16.76 -8.96
CA LEU A 13 4.52 -15.74 -8.34
C LEU A 13 5.29 -14.93 -9.39
N GLN A 14 5.85 -15.58 -10.41
CA GLN A 14 6.52 -14.88 -11.52
C GLN A 14 5.57 -13.90 -12.24
N LEU A 15 4.32 -14.29 -12.49
CA LEU A 15 3.34 -13.38 -13.09
C LEU A 15 3.00 -12.20 -12.18
N LEU A 16 2.92 -12.43 -10.87
CA LEU A 16 2.72 -11.35 -9.91
C LEU A 16 3.87 -10.35 -9.95
N GLU A 17 5.11 -10.83 -9.96
CA GLU A 17 6.28 -9.96 -9.93
C GLU A 17 6.56 -9.26 -11.26
N GLN A 18 6.32 -9.92 -12.38
CA GLN A 18 6.63 -9.37 -13.70
C GLN A 18 5.52 -8.50 -14.28
N ARG A 19 4.27 -8.67 -13.83
CA ARG A 19 3.11 -7.97 -14.42
C ARG A 19 2.27 -7.24 -13.39
N TYR A 20 1.84 -7.94 -12.34
CA TYR A 20 0.87 -7.39 -11.39
C TYR A 20 1.48 -6.25 -10.55
N LEU A 21 2.57 -6.52 -9.82
CA LEU A 21 3.25 -5.52 -9.00
C LEU A 21 3.73 -4.31 -9.82
N PRO A 22 4.36 -4.47 -11.00
CA PRO A 22 4.67 -3.34 -11.87
C PRO A 22 3.44 -2.51 -12.26
N SER A 23 2.31 -3.16 -12.54
CA SER A 23 1.06 -2.46 -12.85
C SER A 23 0.54 -1.65 -11.66
N LEU A 24 0.66 -2.17 -10.43
CA LEU A 24 0.32 -1.43 -9.21
C LEU A 24 1.24 -0.23 -9.01
N PHE A 25 2.56 -0.44 -9.07
CA PHE A 25 3.54 0.64 -8.91
C PHE A 25 3.37 1.73 -9.95
N ASN A 26 3.14 1.39 -11.21
CA ASN A 26 2.82 2.36 -12.27
C ASN A 26 1.57 3.18 -11.94
N GLY A 27 0.53 2.55 -11.41
CA GLY A 27 -0.66 3.23 -10.93
C GLY A 27 -0.37 4.16 -9.75
N LEU A 28 0.43 3.72 -8.80
CA LEU A 28 0.81 4.49 -7.61
C LEU A 28 1.70 5.68 -7.96
N VAL A 29 2.68 5.53 -8.86
CA VAL A 29 3.48 6.66 -9.36
C VAL A 29 2.59 7.73 -9.99
N LYS A 30 1.60 7.33 -10.81
CA LYS A 30 0.63 8.28 -11.38
C LYS A 30 -0.16 9.01 -10.29
N ALA A 31 -0.59 8.30 -9.25
CA ALA A 31 -1.31 8.89 -8.13
C ALA A 31 -0.42 9.84 -7.30
N MET A 32 0.82 9.43 -7.04
CA MET A 32 1.81 10.23 -6.32
C MET A 32 2.12 11.53 -7.07
N ASN A 33 2.22 11.48 -8.39
CA ASN A 33 2.45 12.66 -9.23
C ASN A 33 1.23 13.58 -9.35
N ALA A 34 0.02 13.03 -9.25
CA ALA A 34 -1.23 13.80 -9.31
C ALA A 34 -1.60 14.44 -7.96
N ALA A 35 -1.14 13.85 -6.84
CA ALA A 35 -1.40 14.37 -5.52
C ALA A 35 -0.78 15.77 -5.33
N PRO A 36 -1.44 16.69 -4.57
CA PRO A 36 -0.90 18.02 -4.32
C PRO A 36 0.51 17.97 -3.72
N PRO A 37 1.38 18.95 -4.00
CA PRO A 37 2.69 19.03 -3.39
C PRO A 37 2.60 19.05 -1.87
N GLU A 38 3.56 18.40 -1.20
CA GLU A 38 3.67 18.41 0.27
C GLU A 38 2.35 18.03 0.95
N SER A 39 1.63 17.04 0.40
CA SER A 39 0.30 16.64 0.89
C SER A 39 0.27 15.31 1.61
N GLU A 40 -0.73 15.16 2.46
CA GLU A 40 -1.03 13.87 3.10
C GLU A 40 -1.39 12.78 2.09
N GLU A 41 -2.02 13.15 0.99
CA GLU A 41 -2.35 12.24 -0.10
C GLU A 41 -1.08 11.66 -0.74
N LYS A 42 -0.13 12.53 -1.11
CA LYS A 42 1.17 12.12 -1.65
C LYS A 42 1.94 11.23 -0.67
N LEU A 43 1.91 11.59 0.63
CA LEU A 43 2.53 10.80 1.69
C LEU A 43 1.89 9.41 1.84
N ALA A 44 0.56 9.30 1.75
CA ALA A 44 -0.14 8.03 1.79
C ALA A 44 0.26 7.13 0.62
N VAL A 45 0.33 7.67 -0.60
CA VAL A 45 0.76 6.93 -1.79
C VAL A 45 2.19 6.41 -1.62
N LEU A 46 3.12 7.28 -1.18
CA LEU A 46 4.51 6.93 -0.94
C LEU A 46 4.65 5.81 0.10
N ARG A 47 3.90 5.87 1.20
CA ARG A 47 3.89 4.83 2.24
C ARG A 47 3.44 3.49 1.67
N VAL A 48 2.38 3.46 0.88
CA VAL A 48 1.88 2.23 0.25
C VAL A 48 2.91 1.66 -0.73
N MET A 49 3.57 2.50 -1.54
CA MET A 49 4.66 2.04 -2.41
C MET A 49 5.79 1.40 -1.61
N ARG A 50 6.22 2.03 -0.50
CA ARG A 50 7.27 1.47 0.37
C ARG A 50 6.85 0.17 1.04
N MET A 51 5.60 0.07 1.50
CA MET A 51 5.09 -1.17 2.12
C MET A 51 4.89 -2.31 1.11
N LEU A 52 4.60 -2.00 -0.16
CA LEU A 52 4.55 -3.02 -1.22
C LEU A 52 5.95 -3.57 -1.54
N GLU A 53 6.95 -2.69 -1.58
CA GLU A 53 8.32 -3.04 -1.92
C GLU A 53 9.08 -3.75 -0.77
N ASP A 54 8.98 -3.21 0.45
CA ASP A 54 9.78 -3.63 1.61
C ASP A 54 8.91 -4.30 2.67
N LYS A 55 9.13 -5.60 2.91
CA LYS A 55 8.36 -6.38 3.88
C LYS A 55 8.62 -5.95 5.32
N SER A 56 9.81 -5.43 5.64
CA SER A 56 10.21 -5.12 7.02
C SER A 56 9.38 -3.99 7.65
N GLY A 57 8.93 -3.04 6.83
CA GLY A 57 8.09 -1.92 7.23
C GLY A 57 6.60 -2.08 6.86
N ARG A 58 6.20 -3.26 6.38
CA ARG A 58 4.88 -3.49 5.77
C ARG A 58 3.79 -3.60 6.82
N ASN A 59 2.73 -2.82 6.63
CA ASN A 59 1.43 -3.06 7.26
C ASN A 59 0.44 -3.47 6.16
N ASN A 60 0.08 -4.75 6.14
CA ASN A 60 -0.78 -5.32 5.10
C ASN A 60 -2.15 -4.63 5.05
N GLU A 61 -2.73 -4.32 6.21
CA GLU A 61 -4.07 -3.74 6.28
C GLU A 61 -4.10 -2.32 5.69
N VAL A 62 -3.09 -1.51 6.01
CA VAL A 62 -2.94 -0.16 5.43
C VAL A 62 -2.85 -0.22 3.90
N VAL A 63 -2.07 -1.15 3.36
CA VAL A 63 -1.95 -1.35 1.91
C VAL A 63 -3.28 -1.78 1.31
N LYS A 64 -3.96 -2.77 1.90
CA LYS A 64 -5.24 -3.29 1.42
C LYS A 64 -6.33 -2.22 1.44
N GLN A 65 -6.47 -1.47 2.53
CA GLN A 65 -7.48 -0.40 2.65
C GLN A 65 -7.27 0.68 1.60
N TYR A 66 -6.03 1.12 1.40
CA TYR A 66 -5.71 2.11 0.38
C TYR A 66 -6.07 1.60 -1.04
N MET A 67 -5.69 0.37 -1.35
CA MET A 67 -5.94 -0.23 -2.67
C MET A 67 -7.42 -0.54 -2.89
N ALA A 68 -8.14 -1.00 -1.86
CA ALA A 68 -9.58 -1.21 -1.89
C ALA A 68 -10.33 0.08 -2.22
N LYS A 69 -9.99 1.19 -1.53
CA LYS A 69 -10.56 2.51 -1.82
C LYS A 69 -10.31 2.90 -3.28
N ARG A 70 -9.05 2.84 -3.72
CA ARG A 70 -8.65 3.18 -5.09
C ARG A 70 -9.37 2.35 -6.15
N TRP A 71 -9.55 1.05 -5.92
CA TRP A 71 -10.24 0.17 -6.88
C TRP A 71 -11.75 0.35 -6.84
N SER A 72 -12.32 0.68 -5.68
CA SER A 72 -13.74 1.03 -5.60
C SER A 72 -14.07 2.26 -6.45
N GLU A 73 -13.18 3.25 -6.47
CA GLU A 73 -13.26 4.48 -7.28
C GLU A 73 -13.00 4.23 -8.77
N LYS A 74 -12.11 3.29 -9.11
CA LYS A 74 -11.76 3.02 -10.51
C LYS A 74 -12.71 2.02 -11.19
N PHE A 75 -13.18 1.04 -10.44
CA PHE A 75 -13.95 -0.11 -10.92
C PHE A 75 -15.33 -0.15 -10.25
N HIS A 76 -16.01 1.00 -10.21
CA HIS A 76 -17.35 1.13 -9.64
C HIS A 76 -18.31 0.05 -10.19
N GLY A 77 -19.01 -0.64 -9.29
CA GLY A 77 -19.96 -1.72 -9.64
C GLY A 77 -19.32 -3.05 -10.05
N GLN A 78 -18.01 -3.12 -10.28
CA GLN A 78 -17.31 -4.31 -10.75
C GLN A 78 -16.73 -5.12 -9.57
N ARG A 79 -17.62 -5.68 -8.74
CA ARG A 79 -17.25 -6.40 -7.50
C ARG A 79 -16.27 -7.56 -7.74
N ASP A 80 -16.47 -8.35 -8.79
CA ASP A 80 -15.62 -9.50 -9.09
C ASP A 80 -14.18 -9.09 -9.41
N ILE A 81 -14.01 -7.99 -10.16
CA ILE A 81 -12.69 -7.45 -10.47
C ILE A 81 -12.00 -6.95 -9.20
N GLN A 82 -12.74 -6.23 -8.33
CA GLN A 82 -12.19 -5.75 -7.05
C GLN A 82 -11.74 -6.91 -6.16
N ALA A 83 -12.53 -7.99 -6.10
CA ALA A 83 -12.19 -9.20 -5.34
C ALA A 83 -10.95 -9.92 -5.91
N GLN A 84 -10.84 -10.05 -7.23
CA GLN A 84 -9.66 -10.66 -7.87
C GLN A 84 -8.39 -9.83 -7.63
N LEU A 85 -8.46 -8.51 -7.79
CA LEU A 85 -7.35 -7.61 -7.48
C LEU A 85 -6.92 -7.72 -6.01
N MET A 86 -7.88 -7.79 -5.08
CA MET A 86 -7.56 -7.99 -3.67
C MET A 86 -6.88 -9.34 -3.42
N SER A 87 -7.36 -10.43 -4.03
CA SER A 87 -6.73 -11.75 -3.89
C SER A 87 -5.29 -11.79 -4.40
N HIS A 88 -5.00 -11.14 -5.53
CA HIS A 88 -3.64 -11.01 -6.04
C HIS A 88 -2.75 -10.16 -5.11
N LEU A 89 -3.31 -9.09 -4.54
CA LEU A 89 -2.61 -8.25 -3.57
C LEU A 89 -2.28 -9.01 -2.28
N ASP A 90 -3.24 -9.75 -1.73
CA ASP A 90 -3.04 -10.60 -0.56
C ASP A 90 -1.89 -11.57 -0.77
N TYR A 91 -1.87 -12.22 -1.94
CA TYR A 91 -0.80 -13.15 -2.26
C TYR A 91 0.55 -12.47 -2.41
N ALA A 92 0.62 -11.32 -3.12
CA ALA A 92 1.87 -10.57 -3.25
C ALA A 92 2.41 -10.12 -1.88
N LEU A 93 1.55 -9.58 -1.02
CA LEU A 93 1.91 -9.14 0.33
C LEU A 93 2.43 -10.29 1.23
N ALA A 94 2.03 -11.53 0.96
CA ALA A 94 2.53 -12.69 1.68
C ALA A 94 3.90 -13.19 1.15
N HIS A 95 4.15 -13.07 -0.15
CA HIS A 95 5.22 -13.82 -0.83
C HIS A 95 6.37 -12.98 -1.40
N THR A 96 6.24 -11.65 -1.51
CA THR A 96 7.29 -10.82 -2.12
C THR A 96 8.00 -9.91 -1.13
N ASP A 97 9.31 -9.72 -1.34
CA ASP A 97 10.15 -8.76 -0.62
C ASP A 97 11.24 -8.21 -1.55
N TRP A 98 10.82 -7.37 -2.50
CA TRP A 98 11.71 -6.79 -3.51
C TRP A 98 12.83 -5.97 -2.88
N HIS A 99 12.60 -5.35 -1.71
CA HIS A 99 13.67 -4.68 -1.00
C HIS A 99 14.77 -5.68 -0.58
N ALA A 100 14.40 -6.76 0.13
CA ALA A 100 15.37 -7.76 0.57
C ALA A 100 16.07 -8.46 -0.60
N GLU A 101 15.34 -8.79 -1.67
CA GLU A 101 15.91 -9.37 -2.90
C GLU A 101 16.98 -8.46 -3.52
N ARG A 102 16.71 -7.15 -3.61
CA ARG A 102 17.69 -6.17 -4.10
C ARG A 102 18.90 -6.05 -3.18
N GLN A 103 18.70 -6.06 -1.86
CA GLN A 103 19.81 -6.04 -0.90
C GLN A 103 20.69 -7.30 -1.01
N ALA A 104 20.10 -8.43 -1.41
CA ALA A 104 20.82 -9.67 -1.70
C ALA A 104 21.50 -9.69 -3.08
N GLY A 105 21.34 -8.64 -3.89
CA GLY A 105 21.95 -8.53 -5.22
C GLY A 105 21.17 -9.22 -6.34
N ASP A 106 19.89 -9.53 -6.16
CA ASP A 106 19.05 -10.09 -7.21
C ASP A 106 18.89 -9.10 -8.38
N GLY A 107 19.45 -9.45 -9.54
CA GLY A 107 19.46 -8.60 -10.71
C GLY A 107 18.07 -8.32 -11.29
N ASP A 108 17.16 -9.28 -11.19
CA ASP A 108 15.80 -9.11 -11.70
C ASP A 108 15.00 -8.17 -10.79
N ALA A 109 15.13 -8.29 -9.46
CA ALA A 109 14.51 -7.38 -8.50
C ALA A 109 15.06 -5.95 -8.65
N ILE A 110 16.37 -5.80 -8.89
CA ILE A 110 16.99 -4.50 -9.18
C ILE A 110 16.40 -3.89 -10.45
N SER A 111 16.30 -4.68 -11.53
CA SER A 111 15.73 -4.26 -12.80
C SER A 111 14.25 -3.87 -12.66
N ARG A 112 13.44 -4.70 -11.95
CA ARG A 112 12.01 -4.42 -11.67
C ARG A 112 11.81 -3.11 -10.91
N TRP A 113 12.68 -2.78 -9.96
CA TRP A 113 12.57 -1.57 -9.14
C TRP A 113 13.08 -0.30 -9.81
N THR A 114 14.02 -0.42 -10.75
CA THR A 114 14.71 0.71 -11.41
C THR A 114 13.77 1.84 -11.87
N PRO A 115 12.59 1.57 -12.48
CA PRO A 115 11.67 2.63 -12.90
C PRO A 115 11.06 3.46 -11.75
N TYR A 116 11.04 2.93 -10.54
CA TYR A 116 10.35 3.52 -9.38
C TYR A 116 11.28 4.23 -8.40
N ASP A 117 12.59 3.98 -8.50
CA ASP A 117 13.60 4.55 -7.60
C ASP A 117 13.56 6.08 -7.58
N LYS A 118 13.71 6.72 -8.75
CA LYS A 118 13.71 8.18 -8.86
C LYS A 118 12.39 8.82 -8.40
N PRO A 119 11.19 8.35 -8.80
CA PRO A 119 9.93 8.85 -8.26
C PRO A 119 9.84 8.77 -6.73
N VAL A 120 10.25 7.65 -6.12
CA VAL A 120 10.20 7.46 -4.67
C VAL A 120 11.16 8.41 -3.95
N VAL A 121 12.41 8.50 -4.39
CA VAL A 121 13.41 9.40 -3.80
C VAL A 121 12.98 10.87 -3.93
N SER A 122 12.40 11.24 -5.07
CA SER A 122 11.92 12.61 -5.30
C SER A 122 10.77 12.97 -4.36
N ALA A 123 9.79 12.06 -4.18
CA ALA A 123 8.69 12.25 -3.25
C ALA A 123 9.16 12.28 -1.80
N GLN A 124 10.13 11.44 -1.41
CA GLN A 124 10.73 11.48 -0.08
C GLN A 124 11.39 12.83 0.21
N LYS A 125 12.18 13.35 -0.74
CA LYS A 125 12.84 14.66 -0.62
C LYS A 125 11.82 15.79 -0.51
N GLU A 126 10.79 15.78 -1.34
CA GLU A 126 9.70 16.74 -1.28
C GLU A 126 9.00 16.71 0.09
N LEU A 127 8.54 15.54 0.52
CA LEU A 127 7.77 15.36 1.76
C LEU A 127 8.60 15.55 3.04
N SER A 128 9.93 15.53 2.95
CA SER A 128 10.81 15.86 4.08
C SER A 128 10.63 17.31 4.58
N LYS A 129 10.10 18.19 3.72
CA LYS A 129 9.80 19.59 4.05
C LYS A 129 8.56 19.76 4.91
N LEU A 130 7.71 18.73 5.01
CA LEU A 130 6.51 18.77 5.83
C LEU A 130 6.83 19.05 7.30
N PRO A 131 6.11 19.98 7.95
CA PRO A 131 6.22 20.21 9.38
C PRO A 131 6.15 18.91 10.17
N VAL A 132 7.03 18.76 11.16
CA VAL A 132 7.19 17.54 11.96
C VAL A 132 5.85 17.07 12.55
N TYR A 133 5.02 18.01 13.03
CA TYR A 133 3.72 17.72 13.64
C TYR A 133 2.74 16.99 12.69
N GLN A 134 2.67 17.41 11.41
CA GLN A 134 1.82 16.73 10.43
C GLN A 134 2.31 15.29 10.18
N ARG A 135 3.63 15.08 10.12
CA ARG A 135 4.22 13.74 9.96
C ARG A 135 3.97 12.83 11.16
N VAL A 136 4.02 13.37 12.38
CA VAL A 136 3.74 12.63 13.63
C VAL A 136 2.28 12.20 13.69
N TYR A 137 1.34 13.13 13.48
CA TYR A 137 -0.10 12.81 13.44
C TYR A 137 -0.41 11.68 12.46
N GLN A 138 0.20 11.74 11.27
CA GLN A 138 0.00 10.70 10.25
C GLN A 138 0.64 9.36 10.62
N SER A 139 1.76 9.37 11.33
CA SER A 139 2.37 8.14 11.86
C SER A 139 1.47 7.50 12.92
N LEU A 140 0.86 8.31 13.78
CA LEU A 140 -0.12 7.86 14.77
C LEU A 140 -1.36 7.26 14.11
N LYS A 141 -1.95 7.96 13.12
CA LYS A 141 -3.10 7.46 12.35
C LYS A 141 -2.83 6.12 11.67
N THR A 142 -1.65 5.96 11.06
CA THR A 142 -1.25 4.71 10.39
C THR A 142 -1.08 3.57 11.39
N ARG A 143 -0.48 3.85 12.55
CA ARG A 143 -0.38 2.86 13.64
C ARG A 143 -1.74 2.47 14.18
N ALA A 144 -2.64 3.43 14.36
CA ALA A 144 -4.01 3.17 14.80
C ALA A 144 -4.74 2.24 13.83
N LEU A 145 -4.66 2.49 12.52
CA LEU A 145 -5.23 1.60 11.50
C LEU A 145 -4.63 0.18 11.50
N GLY A 146 -3.39 0.02 11.98
CA GLY A 146 -2.74 -1.29 12.12
C GLY A 146 -3.04 -2.05 13.40
N VAL A 147 -3.58 -1.38 14.42
CA VAL A 147 -3.85 -1.95 15.75
C VAL A 147 -5.36 -2.05 16.02
N LEU A 148 -6.18 -1.24 15.35
CA LEU A 148 -7.63 -1.26 15.51
C LEU A 148 -8.24 -2.46 14.75
N PRO A 149 -8.93 -3.38 15.43
CA PRO A 149 -9.84 -4.30 14.75
C PRO A 149 -10.94 -3.52 14.03
N ALA A 150 -11.52 -4.14 13.01
CA ALA A 150 -12.44 -3.56 12.04
C ALA A 150 -13.83 -3.21 12.62
N ASP A 151 -13.88 -2.44 13.70
CA ASP A 151 -15.11 -1.98 14.34
C ASP A 151 -14.78 -1.09 15.54
N LEU A 152 -14.35 0.14 15.25
CA LEU A 152 -14.59 1.24 16.16
C LEU A 152 -15.32 2.35 15.40
N ASN A 153 -16.65 2.20 15.30
CA ASN A 153 -17.56 3.29 14.99
C ASN A 153 -17.51 4.32 16.14
N LEU A 154 -16.44 5.12 16.19
CA LEU A 154 -16.27 6.25 17.11
C LEU A 154 -17.32 7.36 16.89
N ARG A 155 -18.18 7.24 15.86
CA ARG A 155 -19.32 8.12 15.64
C ARG A 155 -20.51 7.85 16.56
N GLU A 156 -20.55 6.73 17.28
CA GLU A 156 -21.64 6.43 18.24
C GLU A 156 -21.28 6.70 19.71
N GLN A 157 -20.08 7.17 20.02
CA GLN A 157 -19.64 7.46 21.41
C GLN A 157 -19.53 8.96 21.74
N VAL A 158 -20.36 9.79 21.12
CA VAL A 158 -20.65 11.15 21.61
C VAL A 158 -22.16 11.30 21.77
N GLY A 159 -22.68 10.77 22.88
CA GLY A 159 -23.98 11.17 23.39
C GLY A 159 -23.93 12.61 23.93
N PRO A 160 -25.02 13.38 23.83
CA PRO A 160 -25.03 14.76 24.28
C PRO A 160 -25.09 14.81 25.81
N THR A 161 -24.01 15.24 26.46
CA THR A 161 -24.09 15.80 27.81
C THR A 161 -23.28 17.09 27.87
N PHE A 162 -23.95 18.17 27.46
CA PHE A 162 -23.74 19.52 27.99
C PHE A 162 -25.10 20.05 28.45
N GLY A 163 -25.20 20.45 29.72
CA GLY A 163 -26.39 21.10 30.31
C GLY A 163 -26.72 20.54 31.70
N GLN A 164 -26.07 21.03 32.76
CA GLN A 164 -26.52 22.10 33.66
C GLN A 164 -27.19 21.57 34.95
N GLY A 165 -26.57 21.91 36.07
CA GLY A 165 -27.06 21.82 37.45
C GLY A 165 -26.16 22.70 38.31
#